data_AF-A0A397FSF7-F1
#
_entry.id   AF-A0A397FSF7-F1
#
_cell.length_a   1.000
_cell.length_b   1.000
_cell.length_c   1.000
_cell.angle_alpha   90.00
_cell.angle_beta   90.00
_cell.angle_gamma   90.00
#
_symmetry.space_group_name_H-M   'P 1'
#
loop_
_entity.id
_entity.type
_entity.pdbx_description
1 polymer ?
#
loop_
_entity_poly.entity_id
_entity_poly.type
_entity_poly.pdbx_seq_one_letter_code
_entity_poly.pdbx_strand_id
1 'polypeptide(L)'
;MTSSKKEKRDILFEVSVKNASDGSIQHLKNYIQLEIEWQGNESVSFDKILERGRIVWFMSKKRWNYRFLIKKFKLKKGWFRDKVIDYQLEPIQDEISEKITVAWGYKVSASHQIRWGNVVALTALIFILLLFTAIFFCLRRRKK
;
A
#
# COMPACT_ATOMS: atom_id res chain seq x y z
N MET A 1 -25.57 -13.71 0.89
CA MET A 1 -24.17 -14.21 0.88
C MET A 1 -23.30 -13.17 0.18
N THR A 2 -22.44 -12.45 0.89
CA THR A 2 -21.42 -11.60 0.26
C THR A 2 -20.36 -12.49 -0.37
N SER A 3 -20.21 -12.47 -1.69
CA SER A 3 -19.12 -13.22 -2.33
C SER A 3 -17.78 -12.62 -1.87
N SER A 4 -16.90 -13.47 -1.35
CA SER A 4 -15.53 -13.07 -1.10
C SER A 4 -14.73 -13.21 -2.40
N LYS A 5 -13.85 -12.24 -2.67
CA LYS A 5 -13.00 -12.26 -3.86
C LYS A 5 -11.56 -12.13 -3.43
N LYS A 6 -10.70 -13.05 -3.90
CA LYS A 6 -9.26 -12.99 -3.69
C LYS A 6 -8.60 -12.24 -4.82
N GLU A 7 -7.71 -11.30 -4.50
CA GLU A 7 -6.97 -10.50 -5.47
C GLU A 7 -5.53 -10.33 -4.99
N LYS A 8 -4.55 -10.52 -5.89
CA LYS A 8 -3.14 -10.22 -5.57
C LYS A 8 -2.89 -8.72 -5.58
N ARG A 9 -2.08 -8.25 -4.62
CA ARG A 9 -1.71 -6.84 -4.46
C ARG A 9 -0.25 -6.71 -4.09
N ASP A 10 0.45 -5.85 -4.83
CA ASP A 10 1.81 -5.47 -4.48
C ASP A 10 1.78 -4.36 -3.42
N ILE A 11 2.38 -4.66 -2.28
CA ILE A 11 2.42 -3.81 -1.10
C ILE A 11 3.85 -3.39 -0.85
N LEU A 12 4.06 -2.08 -0.76
CA LEU A 12 5.33 -1.50 -0.34
C LEU A 12 5.37 -1.46 1.18
N PHE A 13 6.38 -2.13 1.74
CA PHE A 13 6.76 -2.01 3.13
C PHE A 13 8.01 -1.15 3.23
N GLU A 14 7.99 -0.13 4.09
CA GLU A 14 9.14 0.70 4.44
C GLU A 14 9.37 0.59 5.94
N VAL A 15 10.60 0.30 6.35
CA VAL A 15 10.98 0.15 7.76
C VAL A 15 12.24 0.94 8.06
N SER A 16 12.31 1.49 9.27
CA SER A 16 13.52 2.13 9.79
C SER A 16 14.11 1.29 10.91
N VAL A 17 15.31 0.75 10.69
CA VAL A 17 15.97 -0.18 11.61
C VAL A 17 17.20 0.50 12.20
N LYS A 18 17.36 0.41 13.53
CA LYS A 18 18.57 0.87 14.22
C LYS A 18 19.51 -0.31 14.47
N ASN A 19 20.75 -0.18 14.06
CA ASN A 19 21.79 -1.18 14.29
C ASN A 19 22.24 -1.16 15.76
N ALA A 20 22.36 -2.35 16.37
CA ALA A 20 22.81 -2.50 17.75
C ALA A 20 24.25 -2.09 17.98
N SER A 21 25.13 -2.37 17.01
CA SER A 21 26.57 -2.24 17.18
C SER A 21 27.05 -0.79 17.07
N ASP A 22 26.50 -0.02 16.12
CA ASP A 22 26.96 1.34 15.82
C ASP A 22 25.86 2.41 16.01
N GLY A 23 24.64 2.01 16.37
CA GLY A 23 23.51 2.91 16.55
C GLY A 23 22.99 3.57 15.26
N SER A 24 23.54 3.23 14.09
CA SER A 24 23.13 3.80 12.80
C SER A 24 21.70 3.43 12.45
N ILE A 25 20.98 4.36 11.83
CA ILE A 25 19.60 4.15 11.36
C ILE A 25 19.62 3.91 9.85
N GLN A 26 18.99 2.83 9.43
CA GLN A 26 18.83 2.48 8.02
C GLN A 26 17.36 2.45 7.65
N HIS A 27 17.05 3.06 6.50
CA HIS A 27 15.71 3.02 5.90
C HIS A 27 15.69 1.95 4.81
N LEU A 28 14.87 0.93 4.99
CA LEU A 28 14.75 -0.21 4.10
C LEU A 28 13.37 -0.24 3.49
N LYS A 29 13.29 -0.69 2.24
CA LYS A 29 12.05 -0.76 1.49
C LYS A 29 11.99 -2.10 0.76
N ASN A 30 10.82 -2.72 0.75
CA ASN A 30 10.59 -3.91 -0.06
C ASN A 30 9.15 -3.98 -0.56
N TYR A 31 8.98 -4.51 -1.76
CA TYR A 31 7.68 -4.81 -2.35
C TYR A 31 7.36 -6.28 -2.16
N ILE A 32 6.18 -6.58 -1.64
CA ILE A 32 5.69 -7.95 -1.51
C ILE A 32 4.31 -8.05 -2.11
N GLN A 33 4.14 -9.06 -2.93
CA GLN A 33 2.83 -9.44 -3.44
C GLN A 33 2.08 -10.25 -2.38
N LEU A 34 0.99 -9.69 -1.88
CA LEU A 34 0.07 -10.34 -0.95
C LEU A 34 -1.22 -10.73 -1.66
N GLU A 35 -1.74 -11.92 -1.37
CA GLU A 35 -3.10 -12.29 -1.77
C GLU A 35 -4.09 -11.74 -0.74
N ILE A 36 -4.97 -10.84 -1.19
CA ILE A 36 -5.94 -10.14 -0.35
C ILE A 36 -7.33 -10.71 -0.60
N GLU A 37 -8.01 -11.15 0.46
CA GLU A 37 -9.43 -11.49 0.39
C GLU A 37 -10.29 -10.26 0.73
N TRP A 38 -11.24 -9.96 -0.15
CA TRP A 38 -12.13 -8.82 -0.05
C TRP A 38 -13.54 -9.25 0.37
N GLN A 39 -14.12 -8.49 1.31
CA GLN A 39 -15.53 -8.54 1.64
C GLN A 39 -16.13 -7.15 1.40
N GLY A 40 -16.72 -6.95 0.23
CA GLY A 40 -17.10 -5.62 -0.25
C GLY A 40 -15.88 -4.74 -0.55
N ASN A 41 -15.80 -3.57 0.10
CA ASN A 41 -14.73 -2.59 -0.11
C ASN A 41 -13.61 -2.66 0.94
N GLU A 42 -13.68 -3.59 1.88
CA GLU A 42 -12.63 -3.78 2.89
C GLU A 42 -12.04 -5.18 2.76
N SER A 43 -10.75 -5.30 3.00
CA SER A 43 -10.13 -6.61 3.13
C SER A 43 -10.56 -7.22 4.44
N VAL A 44 -10.76 -8.54 4.43
CA VAL A 44 -10.89 -9.29 5.67
C VAL A 44 -9.55 -9.19 6.42
N SER A 45 -9.62 -9.10 7.76
CA SER A 45 -8.40 -9.09 8.58
C SER A 45 -7.60 -10.35 8.32
N PHE A 46 -6.30 -10.17 8.17
CA PHE A 46 -5.34 -11.23 7.88
C PHE A 46 -5.06 -12.19 9.04
N ASP A 47 -5.94 -12.27 10.03
CA ASP A 47 -5.83 -13.24 11.14
C ASP A 47 -5.85 -14.69 10.62
N LYS A 48 -6.30 -14.92 9.38
CA LYS A 48 -6.39 -16.23 8.70
C LYS A 48 -5.45 -16.43 7.50
N ILE A 49 -4.27 -15.79 7.43
CA ILE A 49 -3.29 -16.12 6.36
C ILE A 49 -2.68 -17.52 6.60
N LEU A 50 -2.84 -18.44 5.64
CA LEU A 50 -1.98 -19.62 5.48
C LEU A 50 -0.50 -19.19 5.51
N GLU A 51 0.32 -19.76 6.37
CA GLU A 51 1.71 -19.40 6.76
C GLU A 51 2.67 -18.86 5.66
N ARG A 52 2.41 -19.13 4.38
CA ARG A 52 3.21 -18.66 3.25
C ARG A 52 2.86 -17.20 2.89
N GLY A 53 3.73 -16.26 3.25
CA GLY A 53 3.63 -14.84 2.87
C GLY A 53 3.57 -13.85 4.03
N ARG A 54 3.65 -14.32 5.28
CA ARG A 54 3.66 -13.44 6.47
C ARG A 54 5.03 -12.82 6.76
N ILE A 55 6.11 -13.36 6.21
CA ILE A 55 7.47 -12.89 6.48
C ILE A 55 7.94 -11.95 5.37
N VAL A 56 8.28 -10.73 5.76
CA VAL A 56 8.86 -9.69 4.92
C VAL A 56 10.36 -9.67 5.16
N TRP A 57 11.13 -9.82 4.08
CA TRP A 57 12.58 -9.74 4.11
C TRP A 57 13.02 -8.34 3.68
N PHE A 58 13.96 -7.74 4.40
CA PHE A 58 14.61 -6.50 3.99
C PHE A 58 16.12 -6.73 3.90
N MET A 59 16.67 -6.50 2.71
CA MET A 59 18.11 -6.57 2.49
C MET A 59 18.75 -5.22 2.80
N SER A 60 19.73 -5.24 3.70
CA SER A 60 20.62 -4.10 3.93
C SER A 60 21.67 -4.01 2.84
N LYS A 61 22.27 -2.83 2.67
CA LYS A 61 23.43 -2.65 1.77
C LYS A 61 24.63 -3.53 2.16
N LYS A 62 24.69 -3.98 3.42
CA LYS A 62 25.74 -4.85 3.96
C LYS A 62 25.39 -6.35 3.85
N ARG A 63 24.39 -6.73 3.02
CA ARG A 63 23.86 -8.09 2.85
C ARG A 63 23.19 -8.70 4.09
N TRP A 64 22.71 -7.85 5.00
CA TRP A 64 21.98 -8.33 6.18
C TRP A 64 20.52 -8.53 5.83
N ASN A 65 19.93 -9.62 6.30
CA ASN A 65 18.54 -9.97 6.06
C ASN A 65 17.73 -9.71 7.32
N TYR A 66 17.06 -8.55 7.38
CA TYR A 66 16.10 -8.29 8.45
C TYR A 66 14.77 -8.94 8.10
N ARG A 67 14.18 -9.65 9.05
CA ARG A 67 12.86 -10.27 8.89
C ARG A 67 11.82 -9.63 9.78
N PHE A 68 10.65 -9.43 9.20
CA PHE A 68 9.48 -8.93 9.90
C PHE A 68 8.28 -9.83 9.63
N LEU A 69 7.53 -10.15 10.68
CA LEU A 69 6.27 -10.85 10.60
C LEU A 69 5.12 -9.83 10.47
N ILE A 70 4.27 -10.01 9.47
CA ILE A 70 2.99 -9.30 9.35
C ILE A 70 1.98 -10.01 10.25
N LYS A 71 1.69 -9.46 11.43
CA LYS A 71 0.68 -10.00 12.34
C LYS A 71 -0.73 -9.61 11.94
N LYS A 72 -0.89 -8.36 11.52
CA LYS A 72 -2.17 -7.78 11.12
C LYS A 72 -1.95 -6.97 9.87
N PHE A 73 -2.90 -7.01 8.95
CA PHE A 73 -2.92 -6.10 7.82
C PHE A 73 -4.35 -6.00 7.27
N LYS A 74 -4.77 -4.78 6.96
CA LYS A 74 -6.10 -4.47 6.44
C LYS A 74 -6.01 -3.37 5.39
N LEU A 75 -6.67 -3.61 4.26
CA LEU A 75 -6.82 -2.67 3.16
C LEU A 75 -8.26 -2.20 3.02
N LYS A 76 -8.41 -1.00 2.49
CA LYS A 76 -9.66 -0.46 2.00
C LYS A 76 -9.53 -0.15 0.52
N LYS A 77 -10.46 -0.65 -0.30
CA LYS A 77 -10.55 -0.27 -1.72
C LYS A 77 -10.84 1.21 -1.80
N GLY A 78 -9.91 1.97 -2.38
CA GLY A 78 -10.15 3.36 -2.71
C GLY A 78 -10.60 3.51 -4.16
N TRP A 79 -11.00 4.72 -4.51
CA TRP A 79 -11.46 5.04 -5.86
C TRP A 79 -10.31 5.09 -6.87
N PHE A 80 -9.16 5.63 -6.46
CA PHE A 80 -7.94 5.73 -7.29
C PHE A 80 -6.85 4.73 -6.90
N ARG A 81 -6.66 4.52 -5.59
CA ARG A 81 -5.68 3.59 -5.01
C ARG A 81 -6.26 2.95 -3.76
N ASP A 82 -5.90 1.70 -3.52
CA ASP A 82 -6.23 1.04 -2.26
C ASP A 82 -5.43 1.70 -1.12
N LYS A 83 -5.99 1.74 0.08
CA LYS A 83 -5.37 2.36 1.27
C LYS A 83 -5.13 1.29 2.32
N VAL A 84 -3.91 1.24 2.85
CA VAL A 84 -3.62 0.48 4.06
C VAL A 84 -4.24 1.24 5.23
N ILE A 85 -5.18 0.60 5.92
CA ILE A 85 -5.94 1.21 7.03
C ILE A 85 -5.52 0.65 8.39
N ASP A 86 -4.93 -0.54 8.40
CA ASP A 86 -4.39 -1.16 9.61
C ASP A 86 -3.25 -2.10 9.24
N TYR A 87 -2.19 -2.14 10.03
CA TYR A 87 -1.11 -3.11 9.88
C TYR A 87 -0.28 -3.20 11.17
N GLN A 88 0.29 -4.38 11.40
CA GLN A 88 1.22 -4.63 12.50
C GLN A 88 2.37 -5.48 11.97
N LEU A 89 3.58 -4.96 12.11
CA LEU A 89 4.84 -5.62 11.77
C LEU A 89 5.61 -5.88 13.05
N GLU A 90 6.17 -7.07 13.17
CA GLU A 90 7.02 -7.43 14.30
C GLU A 90 8.36 -7.98 13.81
N PRO A 91 9.50 -7.52 14.35
CA PRO A 91 10.78 -8.09 14.02
C PRO A 91 10.85 -9.55 14.49
N ILE A 92 11.35 -10.44 13.65
CA ILE A 92 11.66 -11.82 14.03
C ILE A 92 13.10 -11.81 14.57
N GLN A 93 13.28 -12.15 15.84
CA GLN A 93 14.59 -12.31 16.46
C GLN A 93 15.01 -13.78 16.39
N ASP A 94 15.95 -14.08 15.51
CA ASP A 94 16.56 -15.40 15.37
C ASP A 94 18.02 -15.24 14.92
N GLU A 95 18.82 -16.31 14.99
CA GLU A 95 20.28 -16.25 14.81
C GLU A 95 20.74 -15.60 13.49
N ILE A 96 19.92 -15.72 12.43
CA ILE A 96 20.18 -15.17 11.09
C ILE A 96 19.76 -13.69 11.00
N SER A 97 18.81 -13.24 11.82
CA SER A 97 18.43 -11.83 11.89
C SER A 97 19.33 -11.15 12.93
N GLU A 98 20.38 -10.46 12.49
CA GLU A 98 21.26 -9.71 13.39
C GLU A 98 20.45 -8.89 14.40
N LYS A 99 20.88 -8.90 15.67
CA LYS A 99 20.18 -8.32 16.84
C LYS A 99 19.65 -6.93 16.52
N ILE A 100 18.40 -6.84 16.04
CA ILE A 100 17.70 -5.57 15.89
C ILE A 100 17.43 -5.08 17.29
N THR A 101 18.01 -3.95 17.69
CA THR A 101 17.73 -3.40 19.02
C THR A 101 16.30 -2.88 19.06
N VAL A 102 15.86 -2.13 18.04
CA VAL A 102 14.50 -1.58 17.94
C VAL A 102 14.20 -1.20 16.47
N ALA A 103 12.99 -1.50 15.98
CA ALA A 103 12.44 -0.93 14.74
C ALA A 103 11.56 0.28 15.09
N TRP A 104 11.91 1.46 14.57
CA TRP A 104 11.40 2.76 15.06
C TRP A 104 10.28 3.37 14.21
N GLY A 105 10.01 2.83 13.03
CA GLY A 105 9.02 3.41 12.14
C GLY A 105 8.68 2.48 11.00
N TYR A 106 7.37 2.36 10.76
CA TYR A 106 6.81 1.57 9.68
C TYR A 106 5.98 2.49 8.80
N LYS A 107 6.11 2.32 7.50
CA LYS A 107 5.18 2.90 6.54
C LYS A 107 4.85 1.84 5.52
N VAL A 108 3.58 1.50 5.46
CA VAL A 108 3.09 0.50 4.52
C VAL A 108 2.11 1.18 3.59
N SER A 109 2.33 1.00 2.29
CA SER A 109 1.48 1.59 1.28
C SER A 109 1.13 0.57 0.21
N ALA A 110 -0.15 0.54 -0.17
CA ALA A 110 -0.58 -0.15 -1.36
C ALA A 110 -0.33 0.79 -2.53
N SER A 111 0.70 0.54 -3.33
CA SER A 111 0.89 1.29 -4.58
C SER A 111 1.71 0.44 -5.54
N HIS A 112 1.16 0.05 -6.67
CA HIS A 112 1.28 0.95 -7.83
C HIS A 112 0.10 0.96 -8.81
N GLN A 113 -1.00 0.24 -8.54
CA GLN A 113 -2.13 0.20 -9.47
C GLN A 113 -3.05 1.41 -9.25
N ILE A 114 -2.63 2.56 -9.77
CA ILE A 114 -3.56 3.65 -10.07
C ILE A 114 -4.60 3.09 -11.03
N ARG A 115 -5.89 3.21 -10.67
CA ARG A 115 -6.97 2.83 -11.58
C ARG A 115 -7.08 3.90 -12.67
N TRP A 116 -6.19 3.82 -13.66
CA TRP A 116 -6.07 4.80 -14.74
C TRP A 116 -7.38 5.01 -15.49
N GLY A 117 -8.23 3.98 -15.61
CA GLY A 117 -9.58 4.15 -16.16
C GLY A 117 -10.42 5.19 -15.42
N ASN A 118 -10.32 5.26 -14.09
CA ASN A 118 -11.03 6.25 -13.28
C ASN A 118 -10.40 7.64 -13.40
N VAL A 119 -9.07 7.71 -13.56
CA VAL A 119 -8.35 8.98 -13.81
C VAL A 119 -8.79 9.56 -15.16
N VAL A 120 -8.80 8.73 -16.21
CA VAL A 120 -9.23 9.11 -17.55
C VAL A 120 -10.69 9.55 -17.56
N ALA A 121 -11.58 8.79 -16.92
CA ALA A 121 -12.99 9.14 -16.82
C ALA A 121 -13.21 10.49 -16.12
N LEU A 122 -12.48 10.75 -15.01
CA LEU A 122 -12.56 12.03 -14.31
C LEU A 122 -12.03 13.18 -15.18
N THR A 123 -10.89 12.99 -15.85
CA THR A 123 -10.34 14.03 -16.74
C THR A 123 -11.27 14.34 -17.90
N ALA A 124 -11.91 13.33 -18.50
CA ALA A 124 -12.89 13.52 -19.56
C ALA A 124 -14.12 14.28 -19.07
N LEU A 125 -14.62 13.95 -17.88
CA LEU A 125 -15.75 14.65 -17.26
C LEU A 125 -15.44 16.15 -17.03
N ILE A 126 -14.24 16.46 -16.51
CA ILE A 126 -13.79 17.85 -16.32
C ILE A 126 -13.73 18.59 -17.67
N PHE A 127 -13.20 17.94 -18.71
CA PHE A 127 -13.08 18.54 -20.03
C PHE A 127 -14.45 18.86 -20.66
N ILE A 128 -15.41 17.95 -20.54
CA ILE A 128 -16.79 18.14 -21.00
C ILE A 128 -17.44 19.33 -20.28
N LEU A 129 -17.27 19.43 -18.96
CA LEU A 129 -17.76 20.56 -18.14
C LEU A 129 -17.18 21.91 -18.59
N LEU A 130 -15.89 21.96 -18.89
CA LEU A 130 -15.23 23.17 -19.40
C LEU A 130 -15.76 23.55 -20.80
N LEU A 131 -15.98 22.58 -21.67
CA LEU A 131 -16.58 22.80 -22.99
C LEU A 131 -18.00 23.37 -22.87
N PHE A 132 -18.83 22.80 -22.00
CA PHE A 132 -20.19 23.30 -21.77
C PHE A 132 -20.20 24.74 -21.24
N THR A 133 -19.32 25.06 -20.28
CA THR A 133 -19.24 26.43 -19.74
C THR A 133 -18.75 27.43 -20.79
N ALA A 134 -17.77 27.06 -21.61
CA ALA A 134 -17.29 27.89 -22.73
C ALA A 134 -18.39 28.12 -23.77
N ILE A 135 -19.09 27.07 -24.21
CA ILE A 135 -20.20 27.17 -25.17
C ILE A 135 -21.32 28.04 -24.60
N PHE A 136 -21.71 27.82 -23.34
CA PHE A 136 -22.73 28.62 -22.67
C PHE A 136 -22.35 30.10 -22.64
N PHE A 137 -21.10 30.43 -22.35
CA PHE A 137 -20.60 31.80 -22.33
C PHE A 137 -20.58 32.44 -23.73
N CYS A 138 -20.15 31.69 -24.76
CA CYS A 138 -20.21 32.12 -26.16
C CYS A 138 -21.65 32.38 -26.64
N LEU A 139 -22.59 31.48 -26.32
CA LEU A 139 -24.00 31.65 -26.65
C LEU A 139 -24.62 32.86 -25.93
N ARG A 140 -24.22 33.09 -24.66
CA ARG A 140 -24.69 34.25 -23.88
C ARG A 140 -24.14 35.57 -24.41
N ARG A 141 -22.91 35.59 -24.96
CA ARG A 141 -22.34 36.77 -25.63
C ARG A 141 -22.92 37.04 -27.01
N ARG A 142 -23.39 36.04 -27.74
CA ARG A 142 -24.09 36.21 -29.04
C ARG A 142 -25.54 36.71 -28.91
N LYS A 143 -26.15 36.58 -27.74
CA LYS A 143 -27.52 37.04 -27.45
C LYS A 143 -27.58 38.44 -26.83
N LYS A 144 -26.44 39.08 -26.55
CA LYS A 144 -26.33 40.50 -26.22
C LYS A 144 -25.84 41.24 -27.46
#